data_AF-A0A1J4XJU4-F1
#
_entry.id   AF-A0A1J4XJU4-F1
#
_cell.length_a   1.000
_cell.length_b   1.000
_cell.length_c   1.000
_cell.angle_alpha   90.00
_cell.angle_beta   90.00
_cell.angle_gamma   90.00
#
_symmetry.space_group_name_H-M   'P 1'
#
loop_
_entity.id
_entity.type
_entity.pdbx_description
1 polymer ?
#
loop_
_entity_poly.entity_id
_entity_poly.type
_entity_poly.pdbx_seq_one_letter_code
_entity_poly.pdbx_strand_id
1 'polypeptide(L)'
;MSLKENHLRQALNYGANQGIPWVVLTNGVNWDIYKIKFEQPISNELVCSINFLELNHRKQEDHDKVFLLCKEGIANAAIEEFHTHVQSVNRFMIGAIIATEPILSAVRRELRRVSPGLKVNNDEIERIIVAEVFKRDVIEDEAFKIAQKQLKKIVKKAQPKRKTVNNEEIGDRDTNPNEVL
;
A
#
# COMPACT_ATOMS: atom_id res chain seq x y z
N MET A 1 -14.05 30.51 -10.98
CA MET A 1 -13.58 30.76 -9.59
C MET A 1 -12.72 29.58 -9.16
N SER A 2 -11.46 29.79 -8.79
CA SER A 2 -10.56 28.71 -8.34
C SER A 2 -10.60 28.57 -6.82
N LEU A 3 -10.42 27.34 -6.32
CA LEU A 3 -10.26 27.07 -4.90
C LEU A 3 -8.91 27.65 -4.44
N LYS A 4 -8.92 28.44 -3.36
CA LYS A 4 -7.73 29.15 -2.87
C LYS A 4 -7.19 28.47 -1.61
N GLU A 5 -5.85 28.40 -1.53
CA GLU A 5 -5.08 27.86 -0.41
C GLU A 5 -5.49 28.44 0.96
N ASN A 6 -5.84 29.73 1.00
CA ASN A 6 -6.23 30.40 2.25
C ASN A 6 -7.52 29.83 2.84
N HIS A 7 -8.49 29.44 2.01
CA HIS A 7 -9.73 28.82 2.48
C HIS A 7 -9.50 27.37 2.91
N LEU A 8 -8.58 26.66 2.25
CA LEU A 8 -8.15 25.34 2.67
C LEU A 8 -7.57 25.38 4.09
N ARG A 9 -6.64 26.29 4.37
CA ARG A 9 -6.05 26.45 5.71
C ARG A 9 -7.09 26.71 6.79
N GLN A 10 -8.10 27.53 6.50
CA GLN A 10 -9.19 27.77 7.44
C GLN A 10 -9.97 26.48 7.71
N ALA A 11 -10.40 25.79 6.67
CA ALA A 11 -11.16 24.54 6.79
C ALA A 11 -10.37 23.44 7.53
N LEU A 12 -9.07 23.32 7.26
CA LEU A 12 -8.16 22.41 7.96
C LEU A 12 -8.04 22.76 9.45
N ASN A 13 -7.88 24.03 9.80
CA ASN A 13 -7.80 24.45 11.20
C ASN A 13 -9.10 24.14 11.95
N TYR A 14 -10.26 24.37 11.34
CA TYR A 14 -11.54 23.99 11.95
C TYR A 14 -11.66 22.48 12.14
N GLY A 15 -11.37 21.69 11.10
CA GLY A 15 -11.41 20.23 11.18
C GLY A 15 -10.48 19.69 12.25
N ALA A 16 -9.22 20.15 12.25
CA ALA A 16 -8.21 19.71 13.22
C ALA A 16 -8.60 20.04 14.67
N ASN A 17 -9.09 21.26 14.93
CA ASN A 17 -9.51 21.69 16.27
C ASN A 17 -10.73 20.92 16.80
N GLN A 18 -11.58 20.42 15.90
CA GLN A 18 -12.76 19.60 16.25
C GLN A 18 -12.47 18.09 16.20
N GLY A 19 -11.23 17.69 15.91
CA GLY A 19 -10.86 16.29 15.76
C GLY A 19 -11.50 15.59 14.57
N ILE A 20 -11.98 16.34 13.57
CA ILE A 20 -12.62 15.82 12.37
C ILE A 20 -11.53 15.56 11.31
N PRO A 21 -11.30 14.31 10.89
CA PRO A 21 -10.20 13.96 10.00
C PRO A 21 -10.44 14.29 8.52
N TRP A 22 -11.68 14.62 8.15
CA TRP A 22 -12.10 14.82 6.76
C TRP A 22 -12.62 16.23 6.55
N VAL A 23 -12.14 16.90 5.51
CA VAL A 23 -12.56 18.25 5.15
C VAL A 23 -12.89 18.29 3.66
N VAL A 24 -13.99 18.94 3.32
CA VAL A 24 -14.38 19.20 1.94
C VAL A 24 -14.27 20.69 1.66
N LEU A 25 -13.47 21.06 0.66
CA LEU A 25 -13.37 22.43 0.17
C LEU A 25 -14.17 22.55 -1.13
N THR A 26 -15.11 23.49 -1.20
CA THR A 26 -15.99 23.62 -2.37
C THR A 26 -16.26 25.06 -2.77
N ASN A 27 -16.46 25.28 -4.07
CA ASN A 27 -17.00 26.53 -4.65
C ASN A 27 -18.39 26.30 -5.28
N GLY A 28 -19.05 25.19 -4.97
CA GLY A 28 -20.30 24.72 -5.56
C GLY A 28 -20.09 23.77 -6.74
N VAL A 29 -19.13 24.05 -7.63
CA VAL A 29 -18.86 23.22 -8.82
C VAL A 29 -17.76 22.19 -8.58
N ASN A 30 -16.65 22.62 -7.99
CA ASN A 30 -15.50 21.79 -7.65
C ASN A 30 -15.52 21.51 -6.17
N TRP A 31 -15.40 20.23 -5.83
CA TRP A 31 -15.38 19.75 -4.46
C TRP A 31 -14.13 18.90 -4.27
N ASP A 32 -13.21 19.41 -3.47
CA ASP A 32 -11.95 18.75 -3.14
C ASP A 32 -12.05 18.16 -1.73
N ILE A 33 -11.84 16.85 -1.63
CA ILE A 33 -11.94 16.08 -0.39
C ILE A 33 -10.54 15.84 0.14
N TYR A 34 -10.26 16.36 1.33
CA TYR A 34 -8.97 16.28 2.00
C TYR A 34 -9.04 15.43 3.26
N LYS A 35 -7.97 14.65 3.49
CA LYS A 35 -7.68 14.02 4.77
C LYS A 35 -6.71 14.90 5.57
N ILE A 36 -7.08 15.22 6.81
CA ILE A 36 -6.18 15.87 7.76
C ILE A 36 -5.20 14.83 8.31
N LYS A 37 -3.92 15.18 8.28
CA LYS A 37 -2.85 14.43 8.96
C LYS A 37 -2.52 15.17 10.25
N PHE A 38 -2.88 14.55 11.37
CA PHE A 38 -2.65 15.08 12.72
C PHE A 38 -1.19 14.90 13.16
N GLU A 39 -0.28 15.47 12.38
CA GLU A 39 1.14 15.58 12.71
C GLU A 39 1.49 17.02 13.11
N GLN A 40 2.72 17.24 13.57
CA GLN A 40 3.21 18.57 13.92
C GLN A 40 4.32 18.95 12.92
N PRO A 41 4.09 19.90 11.99
CA PRO A 41 2.89 20.73 11.78
C PRO A 41 1.73 19.98 11.11
N ILE A 42 0.48 20.46 11.30
CA ILE A 42 -0.70 19.87 10.67
C ILE A 42 -0.51 19.89 9.15
N SER A 43 -0.63 18.73 8.53
CA SER A 43 -0.60 18.59 7.08
C SER A 43 -1.90 17.98 6.57
N ASN A 44 -2.05 17.95 5.25
CA ASN A 44 -3.25 17.44 4.61
C ASN A 44 -2.89 16.68 3.34
N GLU A 45 -3.85 15.92 2.86
CA GLU A 45 -3.73 15.15 1.63
C GLU A 45 -5.03 15.26 0.84
N LEU A 46 -4.94 15.68 -0.42
CA LEU A 46 -6.06 15.62 -1.36
C LEU A 46 -6.32 14.16 -1.71
N VAL A 47 -7.50 13.65 -1.37
CA VAL A 47 -7.89 12.26 -1.62
C VAL A 47 -8.61 12.12 -2.96
N CYS A 48 -9.54 13.02 -3.25
CA CYS A 48 -10.15 13.12 -4.57
C CYS A 48 -10.80 14.48 -4.80
N SER A 49 -11.08 14.75 -6.07
CA SER A 49 -11.76 15.95 -6.53
C SER A 49 -12.97 15.56 -7.38
N ILE A 50 -14.05 16.31 -7.23
CA ILE A 50 -15.28 16.16 -7.99
C ILE A 50 -15.56 17.48 -8.70
N ASN A 51 -15.61 17.45 -10.02
CA ASN A 51 -16.15 18.54 -10.82
C ASN A 51 -17.54 18.15 -11.29
N PHE A 52 -18.57 18.76 -10.71
CA PHE A 52 -19.96 18.42 -11.00
C PHE A 52 -20.37 18.67 -12.45
N LEU A 53 -19.67 19.53 -13.19
CA LEU A 53 -19.93 19.78 -14.61
C LEU A 53 -19.30 18.71 -15.52
N GLU A 54 -18.36 17.92 -15.01
CA GLU A 54 -17.64 16.89 -15.75
C GLU A 54 -18.08 15.46 -15.36
N LEU A 55 -18.96 15.33 -14.37
CA LEU A 55 -19.50 14.05 -13.93
C LEU A 55 -20.22 13.33 -15.06
N ASN A 56 -19.97 12.04 -15.18
CA ASN A 56 -20.65 11.18 -16.12
C ASN A 56 -21.41 10.05 -15.41
N HIS A 57 -22.75 10.10 -15.48
CA HIS A 57 -23.64 9.11 -14.90
C HIS A 57 -23.49 7.67 -15.43
N ARG A 58 -22.68 7.43 -16.46
CA ARG A 58 -22.38 6.08 -16.98
C ARG A 58 -21.07 5.53 -16.45
N LYS A 59 -20.25 6.35 -15.77
CA LYS A 59 -18.99 5.94 -15.18
C LYS A 59 -19.20 5.58 -13.72
N GLN A 60 -18.94 4.32 -13.38
CA GLN A 60 -19.03 3.86 -11.99
C GLN A 60 -18.12 4.67 -11.05
N GLU A 61 -16.91 4.98 -11.49
CA GLU A 61 -15.95 5.80 -10.72
C GLU A 61 -16.51 7.16 -10.28
N ASP A 62 -17.34 7.78 -11.11
CA ASP A 62 -17.94 9.08 -10.79
C ASP A 62 -19.08 8.93 -9.78
N HIS A 63 -19.85 7.83 -9.85
CA HIS A 63 -20.83 7.47 -8.83
C HIS A 63 -20.16 7.21 -7.48
N ASP A 64 -19.07 6.43 -7.49
CA ASP A 64 -18.35 6.07 -6.28
C ASP A 64 -17.83 7.31 -5.56
N LYS A 65 -17.27 8.29 -6.30
CA LYS A 65 -16.82 9.58 -5.75
C LYS A 65 -17.95 10.38 -5.11
N VAL A 66 -19.10 10.48 -5.76
CA VAL A 66 -20.25 11.22 -5.20
C VAL A 66 -20.82 10.50 -3.98
N PHE A 67 -20.85 9.16 -4.02
CA PHE A 67 -21.33 8.33 -2.91
C PHE A 67 -20.54 8.56 -1.61
N LEU A 68 -19.25 8.91 -1.69
CA LEU A 68 -18.41 9.26 -0.55
C LEU A 68 -19.05 10.31 0.37
N LEU A 69 -19.76 11.28 -0.21
CA LEU A 69 -20.38 12.39 0.51
C LEU A 69 -21.88 12.18 0.80
N CYS A 70 -22.46 11.07 0.32
CA CYS A 70 -23.83 10.71 0.65
C CYS A 70 -23.94 10.28 2.12
N LYS A 71 -25.12 10.51 2.71
CA LYS A 71 -25.39 10.12 4.11
C LYS A 71 -25.06 8.65 4.40
N GLU A 72 -25.42 7.77 3.47
CA GLU A 72 -25.13 6.33 3.58
C GLU A 72 -23.64 6.03 3.44
N GLY A 73 -22.94 6.70 2.52
CA GLY A 73 -21.49 6.56 2.37
C GLY A 73 -20.74 7.01 3.63
N ILE A 74 -21.14 8.14 4.21
CA ILE A 74 -20.57 8.62 5.48
C ILE A 74 -20.86 7.65 6.62
N ALA A 75 -22.10 7.16 6.74
CA ALA A 75 -22.48 6.21 7.79
C ALA A 75 -21.72 4.87 7.72
N ASN A 76 -21.39 4.43 6.51
CA ASN A 76 -20.63 3.20 6.25
C ASN A 76 -19.12 3.41 6.16
N ALA A 77 -18.60 4.59 6.52
CA ALA A 77 -17.17 4.93 6.43
C ALA A 77 -16.57 4.76 5.01
N ALA A 78 -17.37 4.98 3.96
CA ALA A 78 -16.96 4.81 2.56
C ALA A 78 -15.75 5.69 2.19
N ILE A 79 -15.62 6.89 2.77
CA ILE A 79 -14.45 7.76 2.58
C ILE A 79 -13.16 7.08 3.09
N GLU A 80 -13.24 6.35 4.19
CA GLU A 80 -12.07 5.68 4.78
C GLU A 80 -11.64 4.48 3.94
N GLU A 81 -12.61 3.69 3.47
CA GLU A 81 -12.36 2.58 2.54
C GLU A 81 -11.79 3.10 1.21
N PHE A 82 -12.38 4.15 0.64
CA PHE A 82 -11.89 4.78 -0.57
C PHE A 82 -10.47 5.31 -0.40
N HIS A 83 -10.17 6.00 0.71
CA HIS A 83 -8.81 6.47 1.00
C HIS A 83 -7.84 5.31 1.11
N THR A 84 -8.23 4.24 1.80
CA THR A 84 -7.41 3.02 1.91
C THR A 84 -7.16 2.41 0.53
N HIS A 85 -8.18 2.37 -0.33
CA HIS A 85 -8.06 1.88 -1.70
C HIS A 85 -7.08 2.75 -2.52
N VAL A 86 -7.25 4.07 -2.52
CA VAL A 86 -6.37 5.02 -3.24
C VAL A 86 -4.92 4.93 -2.74
N GLN A 87 -4.71 4.82 -1.44
CA GLN A 87 -3.38 4.65 -0.86
C GLN A 87 -2.76 3.29 -1.22
N SER A 88 -3.57 2.24 -1.28
CA SER A 88 -3.08 0.86 -1.53
C SER A 88 -2.82 0.61 -3.01
N VAL A 89 -3.65 1.18 -3.89
CA VAL A 89 -3.58 0.98 -5.34
C VAL A 89 -2.93 2.20 -5.98
N ASN A 90 -1.67 2.44 -5.64
CA ASN A 90 -0.86 3.45 -6.30
C ASN A 90 0.29 2.80 -7.09
N ARG A 91 0.78 3.50 -8.11
CA ARG A 91 1.84 3.00 -9.01
C ARG A 91 3.10 2.57 -8.25
N PHE A 92 3.41 3.23 -7.15
CA PHE A 92 4.57 2.93 -6.31
C PHE A 92 4.38 1.65 -5.51
N MET A 93 3.18 1.45 -4.95
CA MET A 93 2.82 0.23 -4.23
C MET A 93 2.81 -0.97 -5.17
N ILE A 94 2.19 -0.84 -6.35
CA ILE A 94 2.20 -1.90 -7.37
C ILE A 94 3.64 -2.21 -7.81
N GLY A 95 4.44 -1.19 -8.12
CA GLY A 95 5.85 -1.40 -8.48
C GLY A 95 6.64 -2.08 -7.35
N ALA A 96 6.43 -1.67 -6.10
CA ALA A 96 7.08 -2.26 -4.94
C ALA A 96 6.68 -3.74 -4.75
N ILE A 97 5.41 -4.09 -5.01
CA ILE A 97 4.91 -5.46 -4.99
C ILE A 97 5.55 -6.30 -6.11
N ILE A 98 5.64 -5.77 -7.33
CA ILE A 98 6.27 -6.47 -8.45
C ILE A 98 7.74 -6.78 -8.15
N ALA A 99 8.44 -5.88 -7.47
CA ALA A 99 9.83 -6.06 -7.04
C ALA A 99 9.99 -7.01 -5.82
N THR A 100 8.97 -7.77 -5.43
CA THR A 100 9.08 -8.74 -4.32
C THR A 100 9.43 -10.15 -4.79
N GLU A 101 10.15 -10.88 -3.93
CA GLU A 101 10.61 -12.26 -4.20
C GLU A 101 9.52 -13.22 -4.73
N PRO A 102 8.26 -13.23 -4.24
CA PRO A 102 7.22 -14.09 -4.80
C PRO A 102 6.90 -13.79 -6.27
N ILE A 103 6.85 -12.50 -6.65
CA ILE A 103 6.56 -12.09 -8.02
C ILE A 103 7.78 -12.32 -8.93
N LEU A 104 8.98 -11.95 -8.47
CA LEU A 104 10.23 -12.22 -9.21
C LEU A 104 10.39 -13.72 -9.49
N SER A 105 10.08 -14.57 -8.50
CA SER A 105 10.11 -16.03 -8.66
C SER A 105 9.04 -16.54 -9.61
N ALA A 106 7.85 -15.94 -9.62
CA ALA A 106 6.80 -16.27 -10.57
C ALA A 106 7.24 -15.91 -12.01
N VAL A 107 7.80 -14.71 -12.22
CA VAL A 107 8.36 -14.28 -13.50
C VAL A 107 9.46 -15.23 -13.96
N ARG A 108 10.39 -15.62 -13.07
CA ARG A 108 11.43 -16.60 -13.37
C ARG A 108 10.87 -17.93 -13.85
N ARG A 109 9.81 -18.42 -13.18
CA ARG A 109 9.16 -19.69 -13.55
C ARG A 109 8.53 -19.61 -14.93
N GLU A 110 7.85 -18.51 -15.25
CA GLU A 110 7.27 -18.30 -16.58
C GLU A 110 8.35 -18.18 -17.66
N LEU A 111 9.46 -17.49 -17.40
CA LEU A 111 10.60 -17.41 -18.32
C LEU A 111 11.20 -18.79 -18.63
N ARG A 112 11.32 -19.67 -17.62
CA ARG A 112 11.79 -21.05 -17.82
C ARG A 112 10.81 -21.92 -18.58
N ARG A 113 9.51 -21.60 -18.51
CA ARG A 113 8.47 -22.32 -19.27
C ARG A 113 8.54 -21.98 -20.76
N VAL A 114 8.78 -20.71 -21.08
CA VAL A 114 8.97 -20.23 -22.45
C VAL A 114 10.31 -20.72 -23.02
N SER A 115 11.36 -20.68 -22.22
CA SER A 115 12.72 -21.06 -22.60
C SER A 115 13.30 -22.12 -21.64
N PRO A 116 13.07 -23.42 -21.90
CA PRO A 116 13.63 -24.50 -21.09
C PRO A 116 15.16 -24.43 -21.02
N GLY A 117 15.73 -24.59 -19.82
CA GLY A 117 17.19 -24.54 -19.60
C GLY A 117 17.76 -23.14 -19.31
N LEU A 118 16.92 -22.09 -19.35
CA LEU A 118 17.33 -20.72 -19.05
C LEU A 118 17.81 -20.57 -17.59
N LYS A 119 19.07 -20.13 -17.43
CA LYS A 119 19.69 -19.82 -16.14
C LYS A 119 19.56 -18.33 -15.85
N VAL A 120 18.47 -17.94 -15.18
CA VAL A 120 18.22 -16.57 -14.72
C VAL A 120 17.92 -16.59 -13.22
N ASN A 121 18.48 -15.62 -12.50
CA ASN A 121 18.26 -15.43 -11.06
C ASN A 121 17.28 -14.26 -10.79
N ASN A 122 16.92 -14.00 -9.54
CA ASN A 122 15.86 -13.03 -9.20
C ASN A 122 16.44 -11.63 -9.19
N ASP A 123 17.71 -11.49 -8.81
CA ASP A 123 18.45 -10.23 -8.85
C ASP A 123 18.55 -9.67 -10.28
N GLU A 124 18.75 -10.52 -11.27
CA GLU A 124 18.77 -10.15 -12.70
C GLU A 124 17.38 -9.69 -13.15
N ILE A 125 16.33 -10.44 -12.82
CA ILE A 125 14.94 -10.09 -13.14
C ILE A 125 14.55 -8.77 -12.46
N GLU A 126 14.92 -8.58 -11.20
CA GLU A 126 14.66 -7.35 -10.45
C GLU A 126 15.32 -6.16 -11.12
N ARG A 127 16.59 -6.28 -11.52
CA ARG A 127 17.30 -5.21 -12.23
C ARG A 127 16.60 -4.84 -13.54
N ILE A 128 16.22 -5.83 -14.35
CA ILE A 128 15.54 -5.58 -15.63
C ILE A 128 14.19 -4.90 -15.38
N ILE A 129 13.40 -5.40 -14.44
CA ILE A 129 12.09 -4.82 -14.13
C ILE A 129 12.24 -3.38 -13.62
N VAL A 130 13.14 -3.14 -12.68
CA VAL A 130 13.29 -1.83 -12.05
C VAL A 130 13.95 -0.83 -13.01
N ALA A 131 14.97 -1.21 -13.77
CA ALA A 131 15.73 -0.28 -14.61
C ALA A 131 15.14 -0.09 -16.01
N GLU A 132 14.49 -1.12 -16.57
CA GLU A 132 14.09 -1.13 -17.99
C GLU A 132 12.57 -1.15 -18.20
N VAL A 133 11.80 -1.75 -17.28
CA VAL A 133 10.34 -1.87 -17.40
C VAL A 133 9.61 -0.74 -16.68
N PHE A 134 10.08 -0.37 -15.49
CA PHE A 134 9.47 0.74 -14.75
C PHE A 134 9.78 2.08 -15.41
N LYS A 135 8.77 2.95 -15.46
CA LYS A 135 8.97 4.35 -15.88
C LYS A 135 9.90 5.04 -14.89
N ARG A 136 10.80 5.91 -15.38
CA ARG A 136 11.76 6.65 -14.54
C ARG A 136 11.10 7.40 -13.38
N ASP A 137 9.95 8.01 -13.64
CA ASP A 137 9.13 8.73 -12.65
C ASP A 137 8.64 7.85 -11.49
N VAL A 138 8.65 6.53 -11.63
CA VAL A 138 8.32 5.59 -10.54
C VAL A 138 9.55 5.26 -9.70
N ILE A 139 10.74 5.23 -10.31
CA ILE A 139 11.99 4.82 -9.67
C ILE A 139 12.60 5.96 -8.85
N GLU A 140 12.57 7.17 -9.41
CA GLU A 140 13.18 8.36 -8.82
C GLU A 140 12.35 8.97 -7.68
N ASP A 141 11.08 8.58 -7.57
CA ASP A 141 10.17 9.10 -6.57
C ASP A 141 10.44 8.49 -5.18
N GLU A 142 10.57 9.36 -4.17
CA GLU A 142 10.72 8.94 -2.77
C GLU A 142 9.54 8.08 -2.28
N ALA A 143 8.35 8.25 -2.87
CA ALA A 143 7.18 7.43 -2.58
C ALA A 143 7.41 5.94 -2.88
N PHE A 144 8.19 5.60 -3.91
CA PHE A 144 8.55 4.22 -4.23
C PHE A 144 9.44 3.59 -3.18
N LYS A 145 10.47 4.32 -2.73
CA LYS A 145 11.36 3.85 -1.65
C LYS A 145 10.59 3.68 -0.34
N ILE A 146 9.64 4.56 -0.06
CA ILE A 146 8.76 4.46 1.12
C ILE A 146 7.87 3.20 1.01
N ALA A 147 7.23 2.98 -0.14
CA ALA A 147 6.39 1.81 -0.38
C ALA A 147 7.18 0.50 -0.23
N GLN A 148 8.40 0.42 -0.79
CA GLN A 148 9.29 -0.74 -0.62
C GLN A 148 9.63 -0.99 0.86
N LYS A 149 9.93 0.07 1.64
CA LYS A 149 10.21 -0.06 3.08
C LYS A 149 8.99 -0.51 3.87
N GLN A 150 7.80 0.02 3.56
CA GLN A 150 6.55 -0.38 4.20
C GLN A 150 6.23 -1.84 3.91
N LEU A 151 6.34 -2.26 2.65
CA LEU A 151 6.09 -3.64 2.24
C LEU A 151 7.05 -4.62 2.92
N LYS A 152 8.34 -4.29 2.99
CA LYS A 152 9.33 -5.08 3.75
C LYS A 152 8.96 -5.24 5.23
N LYS A 153 8.39 -4.21 5.87
CA LYS A 153 7.90 -4.30 7.26
C LYS A 153 6.67 -5.19 7.39
N ILE A 154 5.72 -5.08 6.46
CA ILE A 154 4.48 -5.88 6.46
C ILE A 154 4.81 -7.36 6.24
N VAL A 155 5.64 -7.68 5.25
CA VAL A 155 6.06 -9.06 4.94
C VAL A 155 6.80 -9.68 6.14
N LYS A 156 7.68 -8.91 6.82
CA LYS A 156 8.36 -9.39 8.04
C LYS A 156 7.41 -9.66 9.20
N LYS A 157 6.35 -8.86 9.36
CA LYS A 157 5.33 -9.08 10.41
C LYS A 157 4.40 -10.26 10.11
N ALA A 158 4.16 -10.54 8.83
CA ALA A 158 3.29 -11.63 8.38
C ALA A 158 3.98 -13.01 8.38
N GLN A 159 5.31 -13.08 8.49
CA GLN A 159 6.01 -14.36 8.62
C GLN A 159 5.78 -14.95 10.04
N PRO A 160 5.30 -16.20 10.16
CA PRO A 160 5.15 -16.83 11.46
C PRO A 160 6.53 -16.96 12.12
N LYS A 161 6.65 -16.57 13.40
CA LYS A 161 7.86 -16.79 14.20
C LYS A 161 8.15 -18.29 14.20
N ARG A 162 9.19 -18.73 13.48
CA ARG A 162 9.68 -20.11 13.55
C ARG A 162 10.08 -20.37 14.99
N LYS A 163 9.37 -21.30 15.66
CA LYS A 163 9.82 -21.88 16.94
C LYS A 163 11.15 -22.58 16.66
N THR A 164 12.24 -22.10 17.24
CA THR A 164 13.49 -22.85 17.35
C THR A 164 13.22 -24.06 18.23
N VAL A 165 13.20 -25.25 17.64
CA VAL A 165 13.27 -26.51 18.38
C VAL A 165 14.74 -26.68 18.76
N ASN A 166 15.06 -26.51 20.04
CA ASN A 166 16.36 -26.88 20.58
C ASN A 166 16.46 -28.40 20.55
N ASN A 167 17.32 -28.93 19.70
CA ASN A 167 17.80 -30.31 19.79
C ASN A 167 19.09 -30.30 20.60
N GLU A 168 18.97 -30.44 21.92
CA GLU A 168 20.07 -30.92 22.76
C GLU A 168 19.52 -32.00 23.68
N GLU A 169 20.30 -33.08 23.81
CA GLU A 169 20.15 -34.23 24.73
C GLU A 169 19.27 -35.42 24.28
N ILE A 170 19.79 -36.21 23.32
CA ILE A 170 19.69 -37.68 23.40
C ILE A 170 21.11 -38.27 23.27
N GLY A 171 21.75 -38.40 24.44
CA GLY A 171 22.84 -39.33 24.74
C GLY A 171 22.71 -39.53 26.24
N ASP A 172 22.23 -40.67 26.73
CA ASP A 172 23.01 -41.90 26.75
C ASP A 172 22.08 -43.11 26.94
N ARG A 173 22.30 -44.18 26.18
CA ARG A 173 21.69 -45.50 26.42
C ARG A 173 22.83 -46.48 26.58
N ASP A 174 23.33 -46.62 27.80
CA ASP A 174 24.05 -47.83 28.18
C ASP A 174 23.10 -48.77 28.92
N THR A 175 22.63 -49.74 28.14
CA THR A 175 21.93 -50.95 28.55
C THR A 175 22.87 -51.85 29.35
N ASN A 176 22.47 -52.18 30.57
CA ASN A 176 23.02 -53.30 31.34
C ASN A 176 22.44 -54.64 30.82
N PRO A 177 23.28 -55.60 30.43
CA PRO A 177 22.97 -56.99 30.79
C PRO A 177 24.25 -57.81 31.11
N ASN A 178 24.40 -58.23 32.37
CA ASN A 178 24.41 -59.66 32.76
C ASN A 178 24.94 -59.86 34.20
N GLU A 179 24.11 -60.51 35.02
CA GLU A 179 24.46 -61.12 36.30
C GLU A 179 25.31 -62.39 36.10
N VAL A 180 26.05 -62.69 37.17
CA VAL A 180 27.01 -63.77 37.37
C VAL A 180 26.29 -65.10 37.62
N LEU A 181 26.68 -66.15 36.89
CA LEU A 181 27.00 -67.54 37.32
C LEU A 181 26.85 -68.53 36.16
#